data_AF-A0A1B0GSA4-F1
#
_entry.id   AF-A0A1B0GSA4-F1
#
_cell.length_a   1.000
_cell.length_b   1.000
_cell.length_c   1.000
_cell.angle_alpha   90.00
_cell.angle_beta   90.00
_cell.angle_gamma   90.00
#
_symmetry.space_group_name_H-M   'P 1'
#
loop_
_entity.id
_entity.type
_entity.pdbx_description
1 polymer ?
#
loop_
_entity_poly.entity_id
_entity_poly.type
_entity_poly.pdbx_seq_one_letter_code
_entity_poly.pdbx_strand_id
1 'polypeptide(L)'
;MADSTFLAPELSDTESMGEETVRFQELLLKASKELQQAQTARPDSTQIQPKPGFCVKTNSSEGKVFINICHSPSIPPPADVTEDELLQMLEEDQAGFRIPMSLGEPHAELDAKGQGCTAYDVAVNSNFYLRMQNSD
;
A
#
# COMPACT_ATOMS: atom_id res chain seq x y z
N MET A 1 61.96 -44.06 -19.70
CA MET A 1 61.07 -44.74 -20.66
C MET A 1 59.66 -44.29 -20.26
N ALA A 2 59.14 -43.21 -20.87
CA ALA A 2 58.25 -43.20 -22.06
C ALA A 2 56.99 -44.07 -21.79
N ASP A 3 55.73 -43.62 -21.86
CA ASP A 3 55.02 -42.66 -22.72
C ASP A 3 53.83 -42.02 -21.95
N SER A 4 53.46 -40.74 -22.14
CA SER A 4 52.41 -40.23 -23.08
C SER A 4 51.17 -41.14 -23.14
N THR A 5 49.94 -40.70 -22.87
CA THR A 5 49.15 -39.81 -23.74
C THR A 5 47.77 -39.61 -23.08
N PHE A 6 47.25 -38.37 -23.19
CA PHE A 6 45.85 -37.94 -23.15
C PHE A 6 44.76 -39.01 -23.05
N LEU A 7 43.78 -38.81 -22.15
CA LEU A 7 42.36 -38.90 -22.51
C LEU A 7 41.57 -37.83 -21.73
N ALA A 8 40.87 -36.99 -22.50
CA ALA A 8 40.03 -35.89 -22.07
C ALA A 8 38.81 -36.37 -21.26
N PRO A 9 38.16 -35.50 -20.46
CA PRO A 9 36.78 -35.75 -20.09
C PRO A 9 35.95 -35.65 -21.37
N GLU A 10 35.37 -36.77 -21.79
CA GLU A 10 34.48 -36.84 -22.94
C GLU A 10 33.29 -35.89 -22.74
N LEU A 11 33.29 -34.81 -23.51
CA LEU A 11 32.10 -34.04 -23.81
C LEU A 11 31.31 -34.80 -24.89
N SER A 12 30.39 -35.66 -24.48
CA SER A 12 29.30 -36.08 -25.36
C SER A 12 28.20 -36.79 -24.58
N ASP A 13 27.44 -36.03 -23.80
CA ASP A 13 26.02 -36.31 -23.66
C ASP A 13 25.31 -34.98 -23.83
N THR A 14 25.01 -34.63 -25.09
CA THR A 14 23.90 -33.73 -25.38
C THR A 14 22.63 -34.46 -24.96
N GLU A 15 22.33 -34.48 -23.66
CA GLU A 15 21.02 -34.83 -23.19
C GLU A 15 20.06 -33.84 -23.83
N SER A 16 19.27 -34.33 -24.79
CA SER A 16 18.11 -33.62 -25.30
C SER A 16 17.34 -33.13 -24.08
N MET A 17 17.35 -31.81 -23.84
CA MET A 17 16.56 -31.18 -22.79
C MET A 17 15.15 -31.74 -22.88
N GLY A 18 14.78 -32.58 -21.91
CA GLY A 18 13.52 -33.33 -21.95
C GLY A 18 12.35 -32.36 -22.15
N GLU A 19 11.26 -32.83 -22.77
CA GLU A 19 10.07 -32.02 -23.01
C GLU A 19 9.57 -31.31 -21.74
N GLU A 20 9.75 -31.95 -20.57
CA GLU A 20 9.46 -31.37 -19.25
C GLU A 20 10.34 -30.17 -18.90
N THR A 21 11.63 -30.22 -19.22
CA THR A 21 12.58 -29.13 -18.97
C THR A 21 12.25 -27.91 -19.83
N VAL A 22 11.87 -28.15 -21.09
CA VAL A 22 11.41 -27.08 -22.00
C VAL A 22 10.14 -26.43 -21.46
N ARG A 23 9.15 -27.23 -21.06
CA ARG A 23 7.90 -26.74 -20.47
C ARG A 23 8.13 -25.95 -19.17
N PHE A 24 9.05 -26.41 -18.32
CA PHE A 24 9.42 -25.70 -17.10
C PHE A 24 10.08 -24.36 -17.40
N GLN A 25 10.99 -24.30 -18.38
CA GLN A 25 11.62 -23.07 -18.82
C GLN A 25 10.61 -22.08 -19.41
N GLU A 26 9.62 -22.55 -20.19
CA GLU A 26 8.52 -21.73 -20.70
C GLU A 26 7.66 -21.14 -19.57
N LEU A 27 7.33 -21.94 -18.55
CA LEU A 27 6.58 -21.47 -17.39
C LEU A 27 7.36 -20.39 -16.61
N LEU A 28 8.66 -20.59 -16.40
CA LEU A 28 9.52 -19.59 -15.77
C LEU A 28 9.61 -18.29 -16.58
N LEU A 29 9.71 -18.40 -17.91
CA LEU A 29 9.73 -17.24 -18.81
C LEU A 29 8.40 -16.49 -18.80
N LYS A 30 7.28 -17.20 -18.69
CA LYS A 30 5.94 -16.60 -18.60
C LYS A 30 5.76 -15.87 -17.28
N ALA A 31 6.12 -16.50 -16.16
CA ALA A 31 6.04 -15.89 -14.83
C ALA A 31 6.92 -14.64 -14.72
N SER A 32 8.12 -14.64 -15.31
CA SER A 32 9.00 -13.46 -15.31
C SER A 32 8.45 -12.29 -16.13
N LYS A 33 7.83 -12.57 -17.29
CA LYS A 33 7.13 -11.56 -18.09
C LYS A 33 5.93 -10.98 -17.36
N GLU A 34 5.13 -11.82 -16.68
CA GLU A 34 3.98 -11.37 -15.88
C GLU A 34 4.42 -10.47 -14.71
N LEU A 35 5.50 -10.83 -14.01
CA LEU A 35 6.11 -10.00 -12.96
C LEU A 35 6.62 -8.64 -13.48
N GLN A 36 7.27 -8.61 -14.65
CA GLN A 36 7.72 -7.36 -15.27
C GLN A 36 6.54 -6.48 -15.69
N GLN A 37 5.49 -7.05 -16.29
CA GLN A 37 4.29 -6.30 -16.68
C GLN A 37 3.57 -5.71 -15.46
N ALA A 38 3.48 -6.46 -14.36
CA ALA A 38 2.93 -5.97 -13.09
C ALA A 38 3.80 -4.88 -12.44
N GLN A 39 5.09 -4.81 -12.74
CA GLN A 39 5.96 -3.71 -12.32
C GLN A 39 5.71 -2.43 -13.14
N THR A 40 5.52 -2.55 -14.46
CA THR A 40 5.27 -1.40 -15.35
C THR A 40 3.85 -0.82 -15.29
N ALA A 41 2.87 -1.60 -14.80
CA ALA A 41 1.47 -1.19 -14.74
C ALA A 41 1.10 -0.48 -13.41
N ARG A 42 2.03 -0.33 -12.47
CA ARG A 42 1.76 0.39 -11.24
C ARG A 42 1.73 1.89 -11.54
N PRO A 43 0.62 2.59 -11.25
CA PRO A 43 0.61 4.03 -11.33
C PRO A 43 1.72 4.60 -10.44
N ASP A 44 2.29 5.73 -10.84
CA ASP A 44 3.28 6.43 -10.02
C ASP A 44 2.73 6.60 -8.60
N SER A 45 3.41 5.98 -7.63
CA SER A 45 3.01 6.01 -6.23
C SER A 45 4.11 6.70 -5.43
N THR A 46 3.70 7.56 -4.50
CA THR A 46 4.61 8.22 -3.58
C THR A 46 4.39 7.62 -2.21
N GLN A 47 5.44 7.02 -1.65
CA GLN A 47 5.42 6.60 -0.26
C GLN A 47 5.53 7.86 0.61
N ILE A 48 4.59 8.02 1.55
CA ILE A 48 4.58 9.13 2.50
C ILE A 48 4.69 8.58 3.91
N GLN A 49 5.42 9.29 4.77
CA GLN A 49 5.40 9.05 6.21
C GLN A 49 4.51 10.13 6.84
N PRO A 50 3.26 9.82 7.21
CA PRO A 50 2.37 10.81 7.78
C PRO A 50 2.83 11.18 9.20
N LYS A 51 2.59 12.43 9.58
CA LYS A 51 2.82 12.93 10.93
C LYS A 51 1.64 12.56 11.83
N PRO A 52 1.87 12.08 13.06
CA PRO A 52 0.79 11.81 14.00
C PRO A 52 -0.01 13.08 14.32
N GLY A 53 -1.34 12.93 14.39
CA GLY A 53 -2.24 13.98 14.87
C GLY A 53 -2.94 13.55 16.15
N PHE A 54 -4.19 13.10 16.04
CA PHE A 54 -4.97 12.60 17.17
C PHE A 54 -5.56 11.22 16.86
N CYS A 55 -6.00 10.50 17.89
CA CYS A 55 -6.57 9.17 17.76
C CYS A 55 -8.05 9.17 18.19
N VAL A 56 -8.92 8.65 17.32
CA VAL A 56 -10.34 8.44 17.61
C VAL A 56 -10.54 6.98 18.00
N LYS A 57 -11.20 6.76 19.12
CA LYS A 57 -11.60 5.43 19.57
C LYS A 57 -13.09 5.23 19.32
N THR A 58 -13.43 4.15 18.63
CA THR A 58 -14.82 3.75 18.36
C THR A 58 -14.99 2.23 18.48
N ASN A 59 -16.18 1.71 18.18
CA ASN A 59 -16.47 0.28 18.14
C ASN A 59 -17.15 -0.09 16.82
N SER A 60 -16.90 -1.31 16.36
CA SER A 60 -17.65 -2.01 15.33
C SER A 60 -18.44 -3.18 15.95
N SER A 61 -19.15 -3.94 15.12
CA SER A 61 -19.75 -5.22 15.52
C SER A 61 -18.71 -6.28 15.92
N GLU A 62 -17.47 -6.13 15.46
CA GLU A 62 -16.38 -7.11 15.67
C GLU A 62 -15.47 -6.74 16.86
N GLY A 63 -15.54 -5.50 17.35
CA GLY A 63 -14.79 -5.07 18.52
C GLY A 63 -14.35 -3.61 18.47
N LYS A 64 -13.27 -3.32 19.19
CA LYS A 64 -12.73 -1.98 19.35
C LYS A 64 -11.94 -1.56 18.11
N VAL A 65 -12.19 -0.35 17.65
CA VAL A 65 -11.50 0.25 16.49
C VAL A 65 -10.84 1.56 16.90
N PHE A 66 -9.60 1.75 16.45
CA PHE A 66 -8.87 3.00 16.54
C PHE A 66 -8.70 3.60 15.14
N ILE A 67 -8.89 4.91 15.03
CA ILE A 67 -8.66 5.65 13.80
C ILE A 67 -7.64 6.75 14.13
N ASN A 68 -6.42 6.58 13.66
CA ASN A 68 -5.37 7.57 13.81
C ASN A 68 -5.55 8.62 12.72
N ILE A 69 -5.96 9.82 13.12
CA ILE A 69 -6.02 10.98 12.25
C ILE A 69 -4.61 11.57 12.18
N CYS A 70 -3.95 11.30 11.06
CA CYS A 70 -2.60 11.74 10.75
C CYS A 70 -2.63 12.83 9.67
N HIS A 71 -1.48 13.42 9.36
CA HIS A 71 -1.42 14.45 8.32
C HIS A 71 -0.10 14.47 7.55
N SER A 72 -0.14 14.90 6.28
CA SER A 72 1.04 15.02 5.42
C SER A 72 0.87 16.19 4.43
N PRO A 73 1.93 16.97 4.14
CA PRO A 73 1.87 18.01 3.11
C PRO A 73 1.77 17.42 1.70
N SER A 74 2.10 16.14 1.52
CA SER A 74 2.01 15.43 0.24
C SER A 74 0.56 15.11 -0.18
N ILE A 75 -0.38 15.14 0.76
CA ILE A 75 -1.80 14.94 0.46
C ILE A 75 -2.40 16.28 0.03
N PRO A 76 -3.10 16.36 -1.12
CA PRO A 76 -3.73 17.60 -1.55
C PRO A 76 -4.76 18.12 -0.53
N PRO A 77 -4.84 19.45 -0.29
CA PRO A 77 -5.91 20.00 0.54
C PRO A 77 -7.27 19.87 -0.16
N PRO A 78 -8.38 19.84 0.59
CA PRO A 78 -9.71 20.02 0.00
C PRO A 78 -9.85 21.43 -0.60
N ALA A 79 -10.93 21.63 -1.36
CA ALA A 79 -11.33 22.98 -1.78
C ALA A 79 -11.52 23.88 -0.54
N ASP A 80 -11.19 25.16 -0.69
CA ASP A 80 -11.45 26.13 0.36
C ASP A 80 -12.94 26.49 0.31
N VAL A 81 -13.67 26.03 1.33
CA VAL A 81 -15.11 26.23 1.51
C VAL A 81 -15.29 26.76 2.92
N THR A 82 -16.13 27.79 3.06
CA THR A 82 -16.43 28.36 4.37
C THR A 82 -17.28 27.39 5.20
N GLU A 83 -17.31 27.59 6.51
CA GLU A 83 -18.10 26.74 7.40
C GLU A 83 -19.61 26.87 7.12
N ASP A 84 -20.09 28.08 6.85
CA ASP A 84 -21.49 28.35 6.47
C ASP A 84 -21.88 27.63 5.17
N GLU A 85 -21.02 27.68 4.15
CA GLU A 85 -21.24 26.94 2.90
C GLU A 85 -21.24 25.42 3.12
N LEU A 86 -20.37 24.92 4.00
CA LEU A 86 -20.31 23.50 4.34
C LEU A 86 -21.58 23.05 5.08
N LEU A 87 -22.08 23.87 6.02
CA LEU A 87 -23.34 23.63 6.72
C LEU A 87 -24.52 23.60 5.75
N GLN A 88 -24.58 24.55 4.82
CA GLN A 88 -25.61 24.57 3.79
C GLN A 88 -25.57 23.31 2.93
N MET A 89 -24.38 22.85 2.52
CA MET A 89 -24.24 21.61 1.75
C MET A 89 -24.72 20.37 2.53
N LEU A 90 -24.52 20.35 3.85
CA LEU A 90 -25.01 19.28 4.72
C LEU A 90 -26.53 19.31 4.86
N GLU A 91 -27.13 20.48 5.01
CA GLU A 91 -28.59 20.66 5.12
C GLU A 91 -29.31 20.31 3.81
N GLU A 92 -28.70 20.62 2.68
CA GLU A 92 -29.24 20.35 1.34
C GLU A 92 -28.91 18.94 0.81
N ASP A 93 -28.23 18.10 1.60
CA ASP A 93 -27.75 16.75 1.23
C ASP A 93 -26.95 16.74 -0.09
N GLN A 94 -26.14 17.77 -0.30
CA GLN A 94 -25.32 17.91 -1.50
C GLN A 94 -23.98 17.19 -1.34
N ALA A 95 -23.80 16.09 -2.09
CA ALA A 95 -22.56 15.30 -2.12
C ALA A 95 -21.39 15.95 -2.90
N GLY A 96 -21.29 17.29 -2.94
CA GLY A 96 -20.36 18.02 -3.79
C GLY A 96 -18.96 18.21 -3.19
N PHE A 97 -18.86 18.34 -1.87
CA PHE A 97 -17.59 18.61 -1.20
C PHE A 97 -16.77 17.32 -1.01
N ARG A 98 -15.48 17.36 -1.36
CA ARG A 98 -14.57 16.21 -1.27
C ARG A 98 -13.32 16.54 -0.48
N ILE A 99 -12.98 15.65 0.45
CA ILE A 99 -11.76 15.73 1.25
C ILE A 99 -10.79 14.64 0.77
N PRO A 100 -9.66 15.02 0.15
CA PRO A 100 -8.60 14.07 -0.17
C PRO A 100 -7.99 13.49 1.12
N MET A 101 -7.94 12.16 1.22
CA MET A 101 -7.33 11.46 2.34
C MET A 101 -6.73 10.14 1.89
N SER A 102 -5.70 9.68 2.59
CA SER A 102 -5.18 8.32 2.49
C SER A 102 -5.86 7.45 3.52
N LEU A 103 -6.37 6.29 3.10
CA LEU A 103 -6.98 5.28 3.97
C LEU A 103 -6.02 4.10 4.09
N GLY A 104 -5.32 4.01 5.22
CA GLY A 104 -4.40 2.91 5.52
C GLY A 104 -5.13 1.58 5.65
N GLU A 105 -4.43 0.49 5.32
CA GLU A 105 -4.92 -0.87 5.53
C GLU A 105 -5.17 -1.12 7.03
N PRO A 106 -6.17 -1.96 7.39
CA PRO A 106 -6.40 -2.33 8.77
C PRO A 106 -5.17 -3.04 9.33
N HIS A 107 -4.75 -2.65 10.53
CA HIS A 107 -3.67 -3.32 11.25
C HIS A 107 -4.06 -3.63 12.69
N ALA A 108 -3.49 -4.73 13.20
CA ALA A 108 -3.81 -5.24 14.54
C ALA A 108 -2.90 -4.58 15.59
N GLU A 109 -3.52 -4.01 16.61
CA GLU A 109 -2.86 -3.32 17.71
C GLU A 109 -3.34 -3.87 19.06
N LEU A 110 -2.59 -3.58 20.12
CA LEU A 110 -3.00 -3.89 21.50
C LEU A 110 -3.49 -2.62 22.20
N ASP A 111 -4.65 -2.72 22.84
CA ASP A 111 -5.12 -1.66 23.71
C ASP A 111 -4.32 -1.61 25.04
N ALA A 112 -4.61 -0.61 25.87
CA ALA A 112 -3.97 -0.45 27.18
C ALA A 112 -4.21 -1.61 28.16
N LYS A 113 -5.15 -2.53 27.87
CA LYS A 113 -5.43 -3.75 28.65
C LYS A 113 -4.83 -5.00 27.99
N GLY A 114 -4.05 -4.86 26.93
CA GLY A 114 -3.47 -5.96 26.17
C GLY A 114 -4.48 -6.73 25.31
N GLN A 115 -5.65 -6.15 25.02
CA GLN A 115 -6.67 -6.76 24.16
C GLN A 115 -6.45 -6.31 22.71
N GLY A 116 -6.55 -7.25 21.77
CA GLY A 116 -6.44 -6.97 20.35
C GLY A 116 -7.56 -6.04 19.86
N CYS A 117 -7.19 -5.11 19.00
CA CYS A 117 -8.09 -4.17 18.33
C CYS A 117 -7.59 -3.85 16.93
N THR A 118 -8.48 -3.34 16.08
CA THR A 118 -8.12 -2.91 14.72
C THR A 118 -7.84 -1.42 14.72
N ALA A 119 -6.74 -1.02 14.11
CA ALA A 119 -6.40 0.38 13.87
C ALA A 119 -6.39 0.69 12.37
N TYR A 120 -6.75 1.93 12.04
CA TYR A 120 -6.69 2.51 10.71
C TYR A 120 -5.97 3.84 10.76
N ASP A 121 -5.05 4.07 9.84
CA ASP A 121 -4.39 5.37 9.70
C ASP A 121 -5.07 6.17 8.59
N VAL A 122 -5.68 7.31 8.94
CA VAL A 122 -6.33 8.21 7.99
C VAL A 122 -5.51 9.49 7.93
N ALA A 123 -4.82 9.71 6.81
CA ALA A 123 -3.98 10.88 6.63
C ALA A 123 -4.67 11.94 5.76
N VAL A 124 -4.64 13.19 6.20
CA VAL A 124 -5.17 14.36 5.46
C VAL A 124 -4.05 15.38 5.16
N ASN A 125 -4.37 16.44 4.42
CA ASN A 125 -3.44 17.55 4.22
C ASN A 125 -3.07 18.22 5.54
N SER A 126 -1.79 18.64 5.70
CA SER A 126 -1.31 19.27 6.95
C SER A 126 -1.95 20.62 7.25
N ASN A 127 -2.21 21.47 6.25
CA ASN A 127 -2.88 22.75 6.48
C ASN A 127 -4.35 22.53 6.83
N PHE A 128 -5.01 21.58 6.17
CA PHE A 128 -6.38 21.20 6.51
C PHE A 128 -6.49 20.67 7.94
N TYR A 129 -5.56 19.80 8.36
CA TYR A 129 -5.48 19.33 9.74
C TYR A 129 -5.37 20.47 10.75
N LEU A 130 -4.50 21.46 10.50
CA LEU A 130 -4.37 22.62 11.38
C LEU A 130 -5.67 23.46 11.46
N ARG A 131 -6.43 23.55 10.37
CA ARG A 131 -7.76 24.21 10.41
C ARG A 131 -8.74 23.44 11.29
N MET A 132 -8.78 22.11 11.16
CA MET A 132 -9.65 21.25 12.00
C MET A 132 -9.38 21.42 13.50
N GLN A 133 -8.15 21.72 13.90
CA GLN A 133 -7.80 21.92 15.31
C GLN A 133 -8.25 23.27 15.88
N ASN A 134 -8.56 24.25 15.02
CA ASN A 134 -8.88 25.62 15.41
C ASN A 134 -10.32 26.02 15.07
N SER A 135 -11.15 25.08 14.63
CA SER A 135 -12.59 25.26 14.44
C SER A 135 -13.28 24.93 15.77
N ASP A 136 -14.04 25.88 16.30
CA ASP A 136 -14.88 25.70 17.51
C ASP A 136 -16.28 25.18 17.15
#